data_AF-A0A941UXU2-F1
#
_entry.id   AF-A0A941UXU2-F1
#
_cell.length_a   1.000
_cell.length_b   1.000
_cell.length_c   1.000
_cell.angle_alpha   90.00
_cell.angle_beta   90.00
_cell.angle_gamma   90.00
#
_symmetry.space_group_name_H-M   'P 1'
#
loop_
_entity.id
_entity.type
_entity.pdbx_description
1 polymer ?
#
loop_
_entity_poly.entity_id
_entity_poly.type
_entity_poly.pdbx_seq_one_letter_code
_entity_poly.pdbx_strand_id
1 'polypeptide(L)' 'LRRHRPEFILFQCGADSLQGDPLAHLRLTPASHAHAARTLCRLADELCGGRIMAFGGGGYSLKNLAVGWCAVLGEMVNDG' A
#
# COMPACT_ATOMS: atom_id res chain seq x y z
N LEU A 1 15.39 -1.07 0.86
CA LEU A 1 15.23 -1.99 -0.29
C LEU A 1 16.48 -2.11 -1.15
N ARG A 2 17.04 -1.02 -1.71
CA ARG A 2 18.23 -1.03 -2.59
C ARG A 2 19.40 -1.92 -2.15
N ARG A 3 19.80 -1.83 -0.88
CA ARG A 3 20.91 -2.64 -0.32
C ARG A 3 20.63 -4.15 -0.38
N HIS A 4 19.37 -4.55 -0.29
CA HIS A 4 18.96 -5.95 -0.24
C HIS A 4 18.76 -6.56 -1.63
N ARG A 5 18.61 -5.74 -2.69
CA ARG A 5 18.40 -6.18 -4.08
C ARG A 5 17.28 -7.26 -4.18
N PRO A 6 16.06 -6.94 -3.75
CA PRO A 6 14.97 -7.92 -3.76
C PRO A 6 14.66 -8.35 -5.19
N GLU A 7 14.19 -9.58 -5.37
CA GLU A 7 13.70 -10.08 -6.66
C GLU A 7 12.17 -10.02 -6.78
N PHE A 8 11.48 -9.68 -5.68
CA PHE A 8 10.03 -9.50 -5.61
C PHE A 8 9.67 -8.66 -4.38
N ILE A 9 8.63 -7.82 -4.45
CA ILE A 9 8.10 -7.06 -3.31
C ILE A 9 6.72 -7.61 -2.92
N LEU A 10 6.57 -8.00 -1.65
CA LEU A 10 5.27 -8.29 -1.05
C LEU A 10 4.85 -7.08 -0.22
N PHE A 11 3.73 -6.45 -0.58
CA PHE A 11 3.22 -5.27 0.09
C PHE A 11 1.97 -5.61 0.91
N GLN A 12 2.12 -5.77 2.22
CA GLN A 12 1.00 -5.94 3.12
C GLN A 12 0.46 -4.55 3.51
N CYS A 13 -0.74 -4.21 3.04
CA CYS A 13 -1.30 -2.88 3.12
C CYS A 13 -2.60 -2.84 3.96
N GLY A 14 -2.46 -3.10 5.26
CA GLY A 14 -3.54 -2.92 6.24
C GLY A 14 -4.04 -1.47 6.31
N ALA A 15 -5.36 -1.29 6.40
CA ALA A 15 -6.05 0.00 6.46
C ALA A 15 -6.36 0.49 7.89
N ASP A 16 -5.83 -0.19 8.91
CA ASP A 16 -6.01 0.18 10.32
C ASP A 16 -5.32 1.49 10.69
N SER A 17 -4.29 1.89 9.94
CA SER A 17 -3.64 3.18 10.13
C SER A 17 -4.54 4.39 9.83
N LEU A 18 -5.64 4.19 9.11
CA LEU A 18 -6.50 5.28 8.66
C LEU A 18 -7.32 5.91 9.82
N GLN A 19 -7.62 7.19 9.67
CA GLN A 19 -8.44 7.91 10.65
C GLN A 19 -9.79 7.21 10.89
N GLY A 20 -10.16 7.12 12.17
CA GLY A 20 -11.41 6.48 12.60
C GLY A 20 -11.33 4.96 12.70
N ASP A 21 -10.16 4.35 12.51
CA ASP A 21 -9.99 2.94 12.85
C ASP A 21 -10.09 2.74 14.39
N PRO A 22 -10.84 1.72 14.84
CA PRO A 22 -11.08 1.50 16.26
C PRO A 22 -9.90 0.89 17.02
N LEU A 23 -8.86 0.35 16.35
CA LEU A 23 -7.77 -0.37 17.00
C LEU A 23 -6.42 0.36 16.97
N ALA A 24 -6.04 1.01 15.86
CA ALA A 24 -4.68 1.56 15.73
C ALA A 24 -4.57 3.08 15.94
N HIS A 25 -5.65 3.84 15.73
CA HIS A 25 -5.74 5.29 16.00
C HIS A 25 -4.63 6.19 15.42
N LEU A 26 -3.95 5.77 14.34
CA LEU A 26 -2.82 6.50 13.75
C LEU A 26 -3.24 7.74 12.94
N ARG A 27 -4.52 7.86 12.58
CA ARG A 27 -5.12 9.03 11.92
C ARG A 27 -4.49 9.40 10.58
N LEU A 28 -3.98 8.41 9.84
CA LEU A 28 -3.53 8.64 8.46
C LEU A 28 -4.71 8.85 7.51
N THR A 29 -4.43 9.41 6.35
CA THR A 29 -5.40 9.57 5.26
C THR A 29 -5.15 8.53 4.16
N PRO A 30 -6.14 8.24 3.30
CA PRO A 30 -5.95 7.33 2.17
C PRO A 30 -4.81 7.73 1.22
N ALA A 31 -4.43 9.02 1.19
CA ALA A 31 -3.28 9.49 0.43
C ALA A 31 -1.95 8.88 0.91
N SER A 32 -1.85 8.48 2.18
CA SER A 32 -0.66 7.75 2.69
C SER A 32 -0.51 6.36 2.06
N HIS A 33 -1.63 5.67 1.85
CA HIS A 33 -1.68 4.37 1.18
C HIS A 33 -1.31 4.51 -0.30
N ALA A 34 -1.87 5.50 -1.00
CA ALA A 34 -1.50 5.83 -2.37
C ALA A 34 -0.01 6.20 -2.49
N HIS A 35 0.53 6.95 -1.53
CA HIS A 35 1.94 7.31 -1.53
C HIS A 35 2.84 6.07 -1.37
N ALA A 36 2.50 5.17 -0.44
CA ALA A 36 3.22 3.92 -0.23
C ALA A 36 3.19 3.02 -1.46
N ALA A 37 2.01 2.81 -2.05
CA ALA A 37 1.83 2.00 -3.25
C ALA A 37 2.67 2.52 -4.43
N ARG A 38 2.52 3.80 -4.81
CA ARG A 38 3.33 4.43 -5.87
C ARG A 38 4.84 4.31 -5.63
N THR A 39 5.26 4.53 -4.38
CA THR A 39 6.69 4.44 -4.04
C THR A 39 7.21 3.01 -4.19
N LEU A 40 6.42 2.01 -3.78
CA LEU A 40 6.79 0.62 -3.89
C LEU A 40 6.73 0.11 -5.34
N CYS A 41 5.75 0.52 -6.16
CA CYS A 41 5.73 0.24 -7.59
C CYS A 41 7.00 0.75 -8.28
N ARG A 42 7.36 2.02 -8.07
CA ARG A 42 8.60 2.59 -8.64
C ARG A 42 9.85 1.84 -8.19
N LEU A 43 9.90 1.41 -6.92
CA LEU A 43 11.00 0.60 -6.42
C LEU A 43 10.98 -0.83 -6.98
N ALA A 44 9.81 -1.38 -7.30
CA ALA A 44 9.68 -2.68 -7.94
C ALA A 44 10.18 -2.64 -9.38
N ASP A 45 9.83 -1.61 -10.14
CA ASP A 45 10.34 -1.38 -11.50
C ASP A 45 11.87 -1.34 -11.50
N GLU A 46 12.42 -0.58 -10.57
CA GLU A 46 13.86 -0.36 -10.46
C GLU A 46 14.65 -1.58 -9.98
N LEU A 47 14.11 -2.34 -9.00
CA LEU A 47 14.89 -3.35 -8.28
C LEU A 47 14.53 -4.79 -8.66
N CYS A 48 13.30 -5.03 -9.11
CA CYS A 48 12.80 -6.37 -9.37
C CYS A 48 11.92 -6.46 -10.63
N GLY A 49 12.14 -5.59 -11.62
CA GLY A 49 11.46 -5.65 -12.92
C GLY A 49 9.94 -5.60 -12.80
N GLY A 50 9.44 -4.70 -11.95
CA GLY A 50 8.01 -4.45 -11.74
C GLY A 50 7.28 -5.51 -10.89
N ARG A 51 8.00 -6.50 -10.35
CA ARG A 51 7.38 -7.60 -9.59
C ARG A 51 6.98 -7.18 -8.18
N ILE A 52 5.71 -6.86 -8.01
CA ILE A 52 5.09 -6.55 -6.72
C ILE A 52 3.71 -7.22 -6.60
N MET A 53 3.37 -7.66 -5.38
CA MET A 53 2.02 -8.14 -5.05
C MET A 53 1.54 -7.48 -3.76
N ALA A 54 0.36 -6.87 -3.82
CA ALA A 54 -0.28 -6.29 -2.65
C ALA A 54 -1.22 -7.30 -1.97
N PHE A 55 -1.20 -7.31 -0.65
CA PHE A 55 -2.08 -8.10 0.20
C PHE A 55 -2.80 -7.22 1.19
N GLY A 56 -3.98 -7.68 1.58
CA GLY A 56 -4.69 -7.12 2.72
C GLY A 56 -4.01 -7.28 4.04
N GLY A 57 -4.67 -6.70 5.04
CA GLY A 57 -4.25 -6.76 6.43
C GLY A 57 -5.36 -6.31 7.36
N GLY A 58 -4.95 -5.68 8.47
CA GLY A 58 -5.88 -5.01 9.36
C GLY A 58 -6.65 -3.88 8.67
N GLY A 59 -7.54 -3.25 9.41
CA GLY A 59 -8.53 -2.32 8.90
C GLY A 59 -9.89 -2.76 9.37
N TYR A 60 -10.35 -2.17 10.46
CA TYR A 60 -11.51 -2.65 11.21
C TYR A 60 -12.72 -1.72 11.02
N SER A 61 -12.65 -0.90 9.97
CA SER A 61 -13.72 -0.06 9.44
C SER A 61 -13.88 -0.39 7.95
N LEU A 62 -15.10 -0.80 7.55
CA LEU A 62 -15.42 -1.11 6.14
C LEU A 62 -15.13 0.08 5.23
N LYS A 63 -15.41 1.30 5.71
CA LYS A 63 -15.08 2.54 5.00
C LYS A 63 -13.58 2.64 4.77
N ASN A 64 -12.76 2.40 5.80
CA ASN A 64 -11.30 2.50 5.71
C ASN A 64 -10.71 1.44 4.79
N LEU A 65 -11.21 0.20 4.86
CA LEU A 65 -10.84 -0.87 3.93
C LEU A 65 -11.08 -0.43 2.48
N ALA A 66 -12.30 0.04 2.17
CA ALA A 66 -12.65 0.45 0.81
C ALA A 66 -11.75 1.59 0.30
N VAL A 67 -11.61 2.68 1.06
CA VAL A 67 -10.83 3.84 0.58
C VAL A 67 -9.33 3.57 0.55
N GLY A 68 -8.80 2.80 1.50
CA GLY A 68 -7.38 2.45 1.55
C GLY A 68 -6.98 1.56 0.38
N TRP A 69 -7.75 0.50 0.12
CA TRP A 69 -7.45 -0.41 -0.98
C TRP A 69 -7.72 0.18 -2.35
N CYS A 70 -8.77 0.99 -2.53
CA CYS A 70 -8.95 1.72 -3.79
C CYS A 70 -7.78 2.67 -4.06
N ALA A 71 -7.22 3.29 -3.02
CA ALA A 71 -6.02 4.13 -3.15
C ALA A 71 -4.78 3.31 -3.52
N VAL A 72 -4.58 2.11 -2.96
CA VAL A 72 -3.49 1.21 -3.35
C VAL A 72 -3.67 0.72 -4.78
N LEU A 73 -4.84 0.16 -5.11
CA LEU A 73 -5.14 -0.38 -6.42
C LEU A 73 -5.01 0.68 -7.51
N GLY A 74 -5.51 1.90 -7.26
CA GLY A 74 -5.40 3.01 -8.20
C GLY A 74 -3.96 3.33 -8.60
N GLU A 75 -2.99 3.13 -7.72
CA GLU A 75 -1.57 3.35 -8.02
C GLU A 75 -0.88 2.12 -8.63
N MET A 76 -1.49 0.94 -8.52
CA MET A 76 -0.96 -0.29 -9.10
C MET A 76 -1.51 -0.58 -10.50
N VAL A 77 -2.70 -0.09 -10.82
CA VAL A 77 -3.39 -0.34 -12.11
C VAL A 77 -3.23 0.80 -13.11
N ASN A 78 -2.92 2.01 -12.65
CA ASN A 78 -2.60 3.09 -13.55
C ASN A 78 -1.13 2.96 -13.93
N ASP A 79 -0.87 2.73 -15.23
CA ASP A 79 0.45 2.97 -15.80
C ASP A 79 0.77 4.45 -15.57
N GLY A 80 1.90 4.70 -14.91
CA GLY A 80 2.39 6.06 -14.63
C GLY A 80 2.61 6.89 -15.89
#